data_AF-K7X2V0-F1
#
_entry.id   AF-K7X2V0-F1
#
_cell.length_a   1.000
_cell.length_b   1.000
_cell.length_c   1.000
_cell.angle_alpha   90.00
_cell.angle_beta   90.00
_cell.angle_gamma   90.00
#
_symmetry.space_group_name_H-M   'P 1'
#
loop_
_entity.id
_entity.type
_entity.pdbx_description
1 polymer ?
#
loop_
_entity_poly.entity_id
_entity_poly.type
_entity_poly.pdbx_seq_one_letter_code
_entity_poly.pdbx_strand_id
1 'polypeptide(L)'
;MSDFDKEVAKIEKYNQPILDGFKIWLQKANLSAKTIKNHILNIEFFAEYLVSYEPLQKLDEADDQDVYDFLMDYFPHKALWASESSTKSYMGSFKKFFSYMVETQKISPEIEAEVKETIKEGKQDFLDAVSE
;
A
#
# COMPACT_ATOMS: atom_id res chain seq x y z
N MET A 1 18.72 17.66 -10.21
CA MET A 1 17.72 17.15 -9.27
C MET A 1 16.77 18.29 -8.96
N SER A 2 15.52 18.16 -9.41
CA SER A 2 14.47 19.14 -9.19
C SER A 2 14.13 19.23 -7.69
N ASP A 3 13.36 20.24 -7.28
CA ASP A 3 12.87 20.30 -5.89
C ASP A 3 11.88 19.17 -5.60
N PHE A 4 11.09 18.77 -6.60
CA PHE A 4 10.23 17.58 -6.56
C PHE A 4 11.06 16.31 -6.24
N ASP A 5 12.12 16.04 -7.01
CA ASP A 5 12.98 14.85 -6.80
C ASP A 5 13.59 14.82 -5.39
N LYS A 6 13.90 15.99 -4.82
CA LYS A 6 14.43 16.10 -3.45
C LYS A 6 13.38 15.73 -2.41
N GLU A 7 12.13 16.17 -2.57
CA GLU A 7 11.05 15.83 -1.65
C GLU A 7 10.69 14.34 -1.74
N VAL A 8 10.62 13.79 -2.95
CA VAL A 8 10.44 12.33 -3.16
C VAL A 8 11.52 11.54 -2.41
N ALA A 9 12.81 11.88 -2.61
CA ALA A 9 13.91 11.18 -1.94
C ALA A 9 13.87 11.32 -0.40
N LYS A 10 13.33 12.41 0.14
CA LYS A 10 13.12 12.57 1.59
C LYS A 10 12.01 11.64 2.09
N ILE A 11 10.91 11.54 1.36
CA ILE A 11 9.77 10.68 1.70
C ILE A 11 10.18 9.20 1.60
N GLU A 12 10.89 8.80 0.55
CA GLU A 12 11.42 7.42 0.42
C GLU A 12 12.32 7.06 1.61
N LYS A 13 13.22 7.97 2.00
CA LYS A 13 14.09 7.78 3.17
C LYS A 13 13.29 7.69 4.47
N TYR A 14 12.20 8.45 4.60
CA TYR A 14 11.30 8.39 5.75
C TYR A 14 10.52 7.08 5.81
N ASN A 15 10.06 6.57 4.66
CA ASN A 15 9.27 5.36 4.53
C ASN A 15 10.10 4.09 4.76
N GLN A 16 11.41 4.10 4.48
CA GLN A 16 12.27 2.93 4.65
C GLN A 16 12.17 2.25 6.04
N PRO A 17 12.30 2.95 7.18
CA PRO A 17 12.14 2.31 8.50
C PRO A 17 10.71 1.76 8.74
N ILE A 18 9.68 2.31 8.08
CA ILE A 18 8.31 1.78 8.17
C ILE A 18 8.23 0.42 7.44
N LEU A 19 8.80 0.33 6.24
CA LEU A 19 8.89 -0.91 5.45
C LEU A 19 9.71 -1.99 6.16
N ASP A 20 10.85 -1.61 6.75
CA ASP A 20 11.70 -2.52 7.52
C ASP A 20 10.96 -3.07 8.75
N GLY A 21 10.24 -2.19 9.47
CA GLY A 21 9.41 -2.60 10.60
C GLY A 21 8.26 -3.52 10.18
N PHE A 22 7.60 -3.26 9.05
CA PHE A 22 6.56 -4.11 8.51
C PHE A 22 7.09 -5.49 8.14
N LYS A 23 8.28 -5.56 7.53
CA LYS A 23 8.95 -6.83 7.22
C LYS A 23 9.21 -7.66 8.48
N ILE A 24 9.72 -7.03 9.54
CA ILE A 24 9.97 -7.69 10.84
C ILE A 24 8.65 -8.16 11.46
N TRP A 25 7.59 -7.36 11.38
CA TRP A 25 6.26 -7.72 11.87
C TRP A 25 5.72 -8.97 11.15
N LEU A 26 5.85 -9.03 9.82
CA LEU A 26 5.44 -10.21 9.04
C LEU A 26 6.28 -11.46 9.35
N GLN A 27 7.58 -11.29 9.66
CA GLN A 27 8.44 -12.39 10.10
C GLN A 27 7.99 -12.95 11.46
N LYS A 28 7.62 -12.08 12.41
CA LYS A 28 7.08 -12.49 13.72
C LYS A 28 5.74 -13.23 13.59
N ALA A 29 4.96 -12.92 12.56
CA ALA A 29 3.74 -13.64 12.20
C ALA A 29 4.01 -15.01 11.51
N ASN A 30 5.27 -15.47 11.42
CA ASN A 30 5.68 -16.75 10.83
C ASN A 30 5.22 -16.96 9.37
N LEU A 31 5.09 -15.88 8.60
CA LEU A 31 4.78 -15.99 7.17
C LEU A 31 5.99 -16.52 6.38
N SER A 32 5.72 -17.19 5.26
CA SER A 32 6.79 -17.66 4.38
C SER A 32 7.59 -16.50 3.78
N ALA A 33 8.89 -16.69 3.53
CA ALA A 33 9.74 -15.66 2.91
C ALA A 33 9.17 -15.14 1.58
N LYS A 34 8.54 -16.02 0.78
CA LYS A 34 7.87 -15.64 -0.47
C LYS A 34 6.69 -14.70 -0.21
N THR A 35 5.85 -15.03 0.77
CA THR A 35 4.69 -14.21 1.16
C THR A 35 5.13 -12.86 1.72
N ILE A 36 6.17 -12.83 2.56
CA ILE A 36 6.73 -11.58 3.11
C ILE A 36 7.23 -10.70 1.98
N LYS A 37 8.05 -11.25 1.06
CA LYS A 37 8.56 -10.52 -0.10
C LYS A 37 7.43 -9.90 -0.92
N ASN A 38 6.37 -10.67 -1.16
CA ASN A 38 5.22 -10.21 -1.93
C ASN A 38 4.46 -9.07 -1.23
N HIS A 39 4.25 -9.14 0.09
CA HIS A 39 3.66 -8.03 0.83
C HIS A 39 4.53 -6.78 0.79
N ILE A 40 5.84 -6.91 0.95
CA ILE A 40 6.78 -5.78 0.90
C ILE A 40 6.77 -5.12 -0.48
N LEU A 41 6.91 -5.91 -1.55
CA LEU A 41 6.88 -5.37 -2.92
C LEU A 41 5.58 -4.63 -3.24
N ASN A 42 4.44 -5.13 -2.75
CA ASN A 42 3.17 -4.45 -2.93
C ASN A 42 3.12 -3.09 -2.20
N ILE A 43 3.63 -3.01 -0.97
CA ILE A 43 3.65 -1.74 -0.22
C ILE A 43 4.72 -0.78 -0.76
N GLU A 44 5.86 -1.29 -1.27
CA GLU A 44 6.86 -0.49 -1.97
C GLU A 44 6.25 0.17 -3.23
N PHE A 45 5.54 -0.59 -4.06
CA PHE A 45 4.89 -0.03 -5.25
C PHE A 45 3.74 0.92 -4.91
N PHE A 46 3.02 0.70 -3.80
CA PHE A 46 2.07 1.67 -3.29
C PHE A 46 2.75 2.96 -2.80
N ALA A 47 3.91 2.86 -2.14
CA ALA A 47 4.70 4.02 -1.74
C ALA A 47 5.19 4.83 -2.95
N GLU A 48 5.55 4.16 -4.07
CA GLU A 48 5.88 4.82 -5.34
C GLU A 48 4.67 5.60 -5.90
N TYR A 49 3.46 5.04 -5.79
CA TYR A 49 2.23 5.72 -6.17
C TYR A 49 2.00 7.02 -5.38
N LEU A 50 2.16 6.98 -4.05
CA LEU A 50 1.94 8.14 -3.16
C LEU A 50 2.87 9.34 -3.44
N VAL A 51 3.95 9.12 -4.20
CA VAL A 51 4.90 10.17 -4.58
C VAL A 51 4.96 10.40 -6.09
N SER A 52 4.07 9.77 -6.87
CA SER A 52 4.05 9.90 -8.32
C SER A 52 3.48 11.25 -8.78
N TYR A 53 2.62 11.87 -7.97
CA TYR A 53 1.95 13.14 -8.27
C TYR A 53 1.83 13.99 -6.99
N GLU A 54 1.65 15.31 -7.13
CA GLU A 54 1.35 16.16 -5.99
C GLU A 54 -0.14 16.06 -5.59
N PRO A 55 -0.48 16.08 -4.29
CA PRO A 55 0.44 16.20 -3.14
C PRO A 55 1.22 14.91 -2.86
N LEU A 56 2.49 15.05 -2.48
CA LEU A 56 3.32 13.90 -2.08
C LEU A 56 2.93 13.45 -0.67
N GLN A 57 2.74 12.15 -0.48
CA GLN A 57 2.37 11.56 0.81
C GLN A 57 3.39 10.52 1.29
N LYS A 58 3.60 10.47 2.61
CA LYS A 58 4.31 9.38 3.28
C LYS A 58 3.35 8.20 3.53
N LEU A 59 3.91 7.03 3.82
CA LEU A 59 3.11 5.84 4.11
C LEU A 59 2.23 5.95 5.36
N ASP A 60 2.60 6.78 6.34
CA ASP A 60 1.80 7.04 7.55
C ASP A 60 0.81 8.20 7.39
N GLU A 61 0.79 8.83 6.21
CA GLU A 61 -0.20 9.85 5.81
C GLU A 61 -1.25 9.26 4.86
N ALA A 62 -1.12 7.98 4.48
CA ALA A 62 -2.02 7.32 3.55
C ALA A 62 -3.30 6.83 4.25
N ASP A 63 -4.44 6.95 3.57
CA ASP A 63 -5.75 6.57 4.06
C ASP A 63 -6.49 5.59 3.12
N ASP A 64 -7.80 5.42 3.32
CA ASP A 64 -8.62 4.53 2.52
C ASP A 64 -8.89 5.05 1.11
N GLN A 65 -8.93 6.37 0.91
CA GLN A 65 -9.07 6.98 -0.40
C GLN A 65 -7.83 6.69 -1.26
N ASP A 66 -6.63 6.77 -0.68
CA ASP A 66 -5.40 6.38 -1.38
C ASP A 66 -5.42 4.90 -1.81
N VAL A 67 -5.94 4.01 -0.97
CA VAL A 67 -6.11 2.59 -1.29
C VAL A 67 -7.12 2.39 -2.40
N TYR A 68 -8.25 3.11 -2.36
CA TYR A 68 -9.29 3.06 -3.39
C TYR A 68 -8.74 3.51 -4.74
N ASP A 69 -8.14 4.69 -4.79
CA ASP A 69 -7.61 5.30 -6.02
C ASP A 69 -6.47 4.47 -6.61
N PHE A 70 -5.61 3.91 -5.74
CA PHE A 70 -4.60 2.97 -6.19
C PHE A 70 -5.22 1.73 -6.87
N LEU A 71 -6.23 1.11 -6.25
CA LEU A 71 -6.82 -0.14 -6.77
C LEU A 71 -7.76 0.07 -7.96
N MET A 72 -8.45 1.21 -8.05
CA MET A 72 -9.38 1.52 -9.13
C MET A 72 -8.72 2.16 -10.34
N ASP A 73 -7.69 2.97 -10.15
CA ASP A 73 -7.13 3.80 -11.21
C ASP A 73 -5.64 3.55 -11.43
N TYR A 74 -4.79 3.82 -10.45
CA TYR A 74 -3.35 3.77 -10.69
C TYR A 74 -2.87 2.37 -11.07
N PHE A 75 -3.22 1.35 -10.29
CA PHE A 75 -2.74 0.00 -10.48
C PHE A 75 -3.20 -0.62 -11.82
N PRO A 76 -4.50 -0.59 -12.19
CA PRO A 76 -4.96 -1.10 -13.47
C PRO A 76 -4.29 -0.42 -14.68
N HIS A 77 -4.07 0.90 -14.62
CA HIS A 77 -3.56 1.65 -15.77
C HIS A 77 -2.02 1.70 -15.87
N LYS A 78 -1.29 1.48 -14.76
CA LYS A 78 0.18 1.63 -14.71
C LYS A 78 0.94 0.32 -14.59
N ALA A 79 0.33 -0.72 -14.05
CA ALA A 79 1.02 -2.00 -13.81
C ALA A 79 0.68 -3.03 -14.88
N LEU A 80 1.66 -3.42 -15.71
CA LEU A 80 1.50 -4.47 -16.72
C LEU A 80 1.17 -5.86 -16.14
N TRP A 81 1.31 -6.05 -14.83
CA TRP A 81 0.96 -7.28 -14.12
C TRP A 81 -0.40 -7.19 -13.41
N ALA A 82 -1.15 -6.11 -13.61
CA ALA A 82 -2.50 -5.96 -13.10
C ALA A 82 -3.38 -7.13 -13.59
N SER A 83 -4.04 -7.75 -12.63
CA SER A 83 -4.85 -8.95 -12.79
C SER A 83 -5.62 -9.19 -11.51
N GLU A 84 -6.76 -9.90 -11.56
CA GLU A 84 -7.53 -10.23 -10.36
C GLU A 84 -6.68 -10.83 -9.23
N SER A 85 -5.74 -11.71 -9.59
CA SER A 85 -4.84 -12.38 -8.63
C SER A 85 -3.94 -11.38 -7.90
N SER A 86 -3.33 -10.46 -8.66
CA SER A 86 -2.50 -9.40 -8.10
C SER A 86 -3.33 -8.39 -7.28
N THR A 87 -4.53 -8.00 -7.72
CA THR A 87 -5.45 -7.14 -6.96
C THR A 87 -5.83 -7.77 -5.62
N LYS A 88 -6.15 -9.08 -5.61
CA LYS A 88 -6.39 -9.85 -4.36
C LYS A 88 -5.17 -9.86 -3.45
N SER A 89 -3.98 -9.93 -4.04
CA SER A 89 -2.73 -9.79 -3.29
C SER A 89 -2.57 -8.42 -2.65
N TYR A 90 -2.85 -7.32 -3.37
CA TYR A 90 -2.81 -5.96 -2.81
C TYR A 90 -3.80 -5.77 -1.67
N MET A 91 -5.05 -6.21 -1.83
CA MET A 91 -6.06 -6.21 -0.76
C MET A 91 -5.56 -6.92 0.51
N GLY A 92 -4.84 -8.04 0.35
CA GLY A 92 -4.22 -8.75 1.47
C GLY A 92 -3.05 -7.99 2.10
N SER A 93 -2.21 -7.35 1.29
CA SER A 93 -1.10 -6.52 1.74
C SER A 93 -1.58 -5.30 2.52
N PHE A 94 -2.56 -4.56 2.02
CA PHE A 94 -3.11 -3.38 2.68
C PHE A 94 -3.68 -3.72 4.04
N LYS A 95 -4.53 -4.76 4.15
CA LYS A 95 -5.08 -5.18 5.44
C LYS A 95 -4.00 -5.45 6.48
N LYS A 96 -2.90 -6.11 6.10
CA LYS A 96 -1.78 -6.40 7.01
C LYS A 96 -0.96 -5.17 7.33
N PHE A 97 -0.71 -4.33 6.33
CA PHE A 97 0.09 -3.12 6.49
C PHE A 97 -0.59 -2.15 7.45
N PHE A 98 -1.88 -1.85 7.24
CA PHE A 98 -2.63 -0.95 8.11
C PHE A 98 -2.80 -1.52 9.53
N SER A 99 -2.93 -2.83 9.71
CA SER A 99 -2.85 -3.45 11.06
C SER A 99 -1.52 -3.19 11.75
N TYR A 100 -0.41 -3.37 11.03
CA TYR A 100 0.93 -3.06 11.54
C TYR A 100 1.07 -1.57 11.91
N MET A 101 0.51 -0.67 11.10
CA MET A 101 0.57 0.77 11.35
C MET A 101 -0.19 1.17 12.63
N VAL A 102 -1.35 0.54 12.89
CA VAL A 102 -2.09 0.73 14.16
C VAL A 102 -1.33 0.14 15.34
N GLU A 103 -0.83 -1.09 15.24
CA GLU A 103 -0.07 -1.75 16.31
C GLU A 103 1.20 -0.98 16.71
N THR A 104 1.78 -0.23 15.75
CA THR A 104 2.95 0.63 15.97
C THR A 104 2.60 2.10 16.18
N GLN A 105 1.31 2.42 16.38
CA GLN A 105 0.78 3.76 16.67
C GLN A 105 1.16 4.83 15.63
N LYS A 106 1.34 4.42 14.38
CA LYS A 106 1.65 5.33 13.26
C LYS A 106 0.41 5.97 12.67
N ILE A 107 -0.72 5.28 12.74
CA ILE A 107 -2.04 5.75 12.33
C ILE A 107 -3.05 5.43 13.43
N SER A 108 -4.25 6.03 13.35
CA SER A 108 -5.33 5.70 14.27
C SER A 108 -6.07 4.42 13.84
N PRO A 109 -6.73 3.71 14.78
CA PRO A 109 -7.54 2.53 14.45
C PRO A 109 -8.69 2.81 13.47
N GLU A 110 -9.20 4.04 13.44
CA GLU A 110 -10.27 4.46 12.54
C GLU A 110 -9.84 4.36 11.07
N ILE A 111 -8.62 4.81 10.74
CA ILE A 111 -8.06 4.72 9.38
C ILE A 111 -7.96 3.25 8.93
N GLU A 112 -7.52 2.35 9.80
CA GLU A 112 -7.47 0.93 9.48
C GLU A 112 -8.88 0.35 9.24
N ALA A 113 -9.88 0.78 10.03
CA ALA A 113 -11.26 0.34 9.86
C ALA A 113 -11.83 0.80 8.51
N GLU A 114 -11.62 2.06 8.14
CA GLU A 114 -12.01 2.64 6.85
C GLU A 114 -11.36 1.89 5.69
N VAL A 115 -10.03 1.65 5.73
CA VAL A 115 -9.34 0.86 4.70
C VAL A 115 -9.91 -0.54 4.56
N LYS A 116 -10.24 -1.21 5.68
CA LYS A 116 -10.84 -2.55 5.65
C LYS A 116 -12.25 -2.52 5.07
N GLU A 117 -13.02 -1.48 5.33
CA GLU A 117 -14.35 -1.25 4.79
C GLU A 117 -14.29 -0.97 3.28
N THR A 118 -13.46 -0.03 2.84
CA THR A 118 -13.19 0.28 1.43
C THR A 118 -12.77 -0.97 0.64
N ILE A 119 -11.85 -1.78 1.19
CA ILE A 119 -11.46 -3.06 0.57
C ILE A 119 -12.63 -4.06 0.49
N LYS A 120 -13.52 -4.05 1.48
CA LYS A 120 -14.66 -4.98 1.54
C LYS A 120 -15.75 -4.57 0.54
N GLU A 121 -16.09 -3.30 0.49
CA GLU A 121 -17.18 -2.77 -0.34
C GLU A 121 -16.77 -2.67 -1.81
N GLY A 122 -15.59 -2.11 -2.11
CA GLY A 122 -15.08 -1.96 -3.48
C GLY A 122 -14.52 -3.23 -4.10
N LYS A 123 -14.56 -4.37 -3.41
CA LYS A 123 -13.89 -5.61 -3.85
C LYS A 123 -14.23 -5.99 -5.29
N GLN A 124 -15.50 -5.95 -5.69
CA GLN A 124 -15.88 -6.36 -7.03
C GLN A 124 -15.41 -5.34 -8.07
N ASP A 125 -15.57 -4.04 -7.79
CA ASP A 125 -15.14 -2.96 -8.66
C ASP A 125 -13.61 -3.02 -8.92
N PHE A 126 -12.80 -3.28 -7.89
CA PHE A 126 -11.35 -3.44 -8.05
C PHE A 126 -10.97 -4.64 -8.93
N LEU A 127 -11.78 -5.69 -8.94
CA LEU A 127 -11.54 -6.87 -9.78
C LEU A 127 -11.99 -6.60 -11.23
N ASP A 128 -13.12 -5.94 -11.41
CA ASP A 128 -13.62 -5.57 -12.73
C ASP A 128 -12.68 -4.57 -13.42
N ALA A 129 -12.06 -3.65 -12.66
CA ALA A 129 -11.09 -2.68 -13.18
C ALA A 129 -9.84 -3.32 -13.83
N VAL A 130 -9.51 -4.56 -13.49
CA VAL A 130 -8.35 -5.30 -14.04
C VAL A 130 -8.75 -6.46 -14.95
N SER A 131 -10.03 -6.55 -15.30
CA SER A 131 -10.59 -7.64 -16.10
C SER A 131 -11.02 -7.11 -17.47
N GLU A 132 -10.12 -7.21 -18.45
CA GLU A 132 -10.45 -7.09 -19.88
C GLU A 132 -10.71 -8.47 -20.51
#